data_AF-A0A7I7MXL4-F1
#
_entry.id   AF-A0A7I7MXL4-F1
#
_cell.length_a   1.000
_cell.length_b   1.000
_cell.length_c   1.000
_cell.angle_alpha   90.00
_cell.angle_beta   90.00
_cell.angle_gamma   90.00
#
_symmetry.space_group_name_H-M   'P 1'
#
loop_
_entity.id
_entity.type
_entity.pdbx_description
1 polymer ?
#
loop_
_entity_poly.entity_id
_entity_poly.type
_entity_poly.pdbx_seq_one_letter_code
_entity_poly.pdbx_strand_id
1 'polypeptide(L)' 'MNTALCALADDDIVVAPMITGEARLDGVVAAVENLAVPERHCTVAVTPLSFSGLI' A
#
# COMPACT_ATOMS: atom_id res chain seq x y z
N MET A 1 -4.58 10.85 -21.59
CA MET A 1 -4.48 11.52 -20.29
C MET A 1 -4.81 10.49 -19.23
N ASN A 2 -3.92 10.21 -18.27
CA ASN A 2 -4.15 9.17 -17.26
C ASN A 2 -5.00 9.77 -16.13
N THR A 3 -6.32 9.64 -16.26
CA THR A 3 -7.31 10.28 -15.40
C THR A 3 -7.21 9.86 -13.94
N ALA A 4 -6.76 8.63 -13.67
CA ALA A 4 -6.59 8.14 -12.30
C ALA A 4 -5.44 8.84 -11.56
N LEU A 5 -4.29 9.04 -12.23
CA LEU A 5 -3.16 9.73 -11.62
C LEU A 5 -3.44 11.21 -11.39
N CYS A 6 -4.13 11.87 -12.32
CA CYS A 6 -4.58 13.25 -12.11
C CYS A 6 -5.52 13.34 -10.91
N ALA A 7 -6.53 12.47 -10.81
CA ALA A 7 -7.45 12.46 -9.68
C ALA A 7 -6.77 12.21 -8.32
N LEU A 8 -5.67 11.46 -8.28
CA LEU A 8 -4.85 11.32 -7.07
C LEU A 8 -4.01 12.57 -6.78
N ALA A 9 -3.46 13.20 -7.81
CA ALA A 9 -2.59 14.38 -7.67
C ALA A 9 -3.37 15.65 -7.30
N ASP A 10 -4.61 15.74 -7.76
CA ASP A 10 -5.53 16.85 -7.50
C ASP A 10 -6.36 16.64 -6.22
N ASP A 11 -6.07 15.58 -5.44
CA ASP A 11 -6.79 15.16 -4.22
C ASP A 11 -8.30 14.84 -4.42
N ASP A 12 -8.77 14.73 -5.67
CA ASP A 12 -10.13 14.30 -6.01
C ASP A 12 -10.42 12.86 -5.52
N ILE A 13 -9.38 12.03 -5.41
CA ILE A 13 -9.42 10.69 -4.83
C ILE A 13 -8.33 10.58 -3.77
N VAL A 14 -8.73 10.29 -2.54
CA VAL A 14 -7.81 10.07 -1.41
C VAL A 14 -7.76 8.59 -1.05
N VAL A 15 -6.65 7.92 -1.38
CA VAL A 15 -6.49 6.46 -1.16
C VAL A 15 -5.79 6.11 0.16
N ALA A 16 -5.17 7.07 0.84
CA ALA A 16 -4.45 6.81 2.09
C ALA A 16 -5.30 6.05 3.15
N PRO A 17 -6.60 6.36 3.36
CA PRO A 17 -7.45 5.62 4.29
C PRO A 17 -7.74 4.16 3.89
N MET A 18 -7.55 3.81 2.62
CA MET A 18 -7.76 2.44 2.13
C MET A 18 -6.60 1.52 2.53
N ILE A 19 -5.41 2.08 2.79
CA ILE A 19 -4.26 1.34 3.30
C ILE A 19 -4.48 1.08 4.78
N THR A 20 -4.78 -0.17 5.11
CA THR A 20 -5.18 -0.59 6.45
C THR A 20 -4.13 -1.48 7.12
N GLY A 21 -3.08 -1.85 6.37
CA GLY A 21 -1.91 -2.53 6.89
C GLY A 21 -0.65 -2.14 6.12
N GLU A 22 0.50 -2.36 6.74
CA GLU A 22 1.81 -2.19 6.12
C GLU A 22 2.65 -3.43 6.39
N ALA A 23 3.47 -3.80 5.41
CA ALA A 23 4.43 -4.89 5.57
C ALA A 23 5.74 -4.54 4.85
N ARG A 24 6.81 -5.15 5.32
CA ARG A 24 8.05 -5.24 4.55
C ARG A 24 7.98 -6.43 3.59
N LEU A 25 8.85 -6.45 2.59
CA LEU A 25 8.91 -7.53 1.60
C LEU A 25 9.12 -8.92 2.23
N ASP A 26 9.89 -9.03 3.30
CA ASP A 26 10.06 -10.29 4.06
C ASP A 26 8.78 -10.74 4.80
N GLY A 27 7.84 -9.83 5.01
CA GLY A 27 6.51 -10.10 5.58
C GLY A 27 5.40 -10.27 4.54
N VAL A 28 5.69 -10.26 3.23
CA VAL A 28 4.66 -10.24 2.18
C VAL A 28 3.72 -11.45 2.23
N VAL A 29 4.23 -12.63 2.58
CA VAL A 29 3.41 -13.84 2.66
C VAL A 29 2.34 -13.70 3.75
N ALA A 30 2.74 -13.26 4.94
CA ALA A 30 1.79 -13.01 6.03
C ALA A 30 0.82 -11.86 5.71
N ALA A 31 1.28 -10.83 4.99
CA ALA A 31 0.42 -9.75 4.51
C ALA A 31 -0.69 -10.27 3.58
N VAL A 32 -0.35 -11.16 2.66
CA VAL A 32 -1.32 -11.82 1.77
C VAL A 32 -2.29 -12.71 2.55
N GLU A 33 -1.80 -13.47 3.53
CA GLU A 33 -2.67 -14.29 4.40
C GLU A 33 -3.66 -13.42 5.18
N ASN A 34 -3.24 -12.26 5.67
CA ASN A 34 -4.14 -11.34 6.38
C ASN A 34 -5.23 -10.75 5.48
N LEU A 35 -5.01 -10.62 4.17
CA LEU A 35 -6.03 -10.19 3.22
C LEU A 35 -7.14 -11.23 3.00
N ALA A 36 -6.92 -12.49 3.38
CA ALA A 36 -7.97 -13.51 3.36
C ALA A 36 -9.04 -13.31 4.46
N VAL A 37 -8.80 -12.39 5.41
CA VAL A 37 -9.74 -12.02 6.48
C VAL A 37 -10.17 -10.56 6.27
N PRO A 38 -11.33 -10.30 5.65
CA PRO A 38 -11.77 -8.94 5.28
C PRO A 38 -11.85 -7.96 6.46
N GLU A 39 -12.08 -8.46 7.67
CA GLU A 39 -12.14 -7.67 8.89
C GLU A 39 -10.76 -7.18 9.36
N ARG A 40 -9.66 -7.75 8.83
CA ARG A 40 -8.29 -7.38 9.19
C ARG A 40 -7.78 -6.23 8.34
N HIS A 41 -7.79 -6.38 7.02
CA HIS A 41 -7.26 -5.37 6.10
C HIS A 41 -8.01 -5.36 4.77
N CYS A 42 -8.27 -4.16 4.27
CA CYS A 42 -8.76 -3.91 2.91
C CYS A 42 -7.61 -3.82 1.90
N THR A 43 -6.43 -3.33 2.31
CA THR A 43 -5.23 -3.18 1.48
C THR A 43 -4.00 -3.12 2.38
N VAL A 44 -2.95 -3.86 2.01
CA VAL A 44 -1.66 -3.86 2.71
C VAL A 44 -0.59 -3.28 1.79
N ALA A 45 0.06 -2.18 2.20
CA ALA A 45 1.18 -1.61 1.46
C ALA A 45 2.47 -2.38 1.78
N VAL A 46 3.10 -2.96 0.76
CA VAL A 46 4.34 -3.72 0.94
C VAL A 46 5.52 -2.87 0.47
N THR A 47 6.46 -2.61 1.38
CA THR A 47 7.68 -1.88 1.07
C THR A 47 8.85 -2.85 0.87
N PRO A 48 9.51 -2.85 -0.30
CA PRO A 48 10.84 -3.45 -0.39
C PRO A 48 11.80 -2.66 0.52
N LEU A 49 12.76 -3.37 1.13
CA LEU A 49 13.78 -2.82 2.03
C LEU A 49 14.25 -1.41 1.62
N SER A 50 14.40 -0.52 2.62
CA SER A 50 14.79 0.87 2.46
C SER A 50 15.98 1.06 1.52
N PHE A 51 15.83 2.01 0.61
CA PHE A 51 16.97 2.75 0.07
C PHE A 51 17.74 3.33 1.27
N SER A 52 18.82 2.66 1.68
CA SER A 52 19.83 3.25 2.56
C SER A 52 20.53 4.32 1.71
N GLY A 53 20.18 5.58 1.91
CA GLY A 53 20.69 6.73 1.15
C GLY A 53 22.20 6.92 1.28
N LEU A 54 22.96 6.09 0.56
CA LEU A 54 24.38 6.27 0.31
C LEU A 54 24.67 6.00 -1.17
N ILE A 55 24.18 6.92 -2.00
CA ILE A 55 24.76 7.31 -3.29
C ILE A 55 24.41 8.77 -3.56
#